data_AF-A0A2Z6S628-F1
#
_entry.id   AF-A0A2Z6S628-F1
#
_cell.length_a   1.000
_cell.length_b   1.000
_cell.length_c   1.000
_cell.angle_alpha   90.00
_cell.angle_beta   90.00
_cell.angle_gamma   90.00
#
_symmetry.space_group_name_H-M   'P 1'
#
loop_
_entity.id
_entity.type
_entity.pdbx_description
1 polymer ?
#
loop_
_entity_poly.entity_id
_entity_poly.type
_entity_poly.pdbx_seq_one_letter_code
_entity_poly.pdbx_strand_id
1 'polypeptide(L)'
;MLMGFDDAYEGVSSLRNIKESKQEEPLTKNEIETNLRVLKTNLKNSKAPYTHHFRKYLKKKSASDLSWRVPLASQVICADSEMVRTLEVEAYNFFMDPAERMKVTAPDLVKDNCDSFVLNFIDSITDIPNNRLLHDKSWKESNEKLGKVTLGILDILRDIWKNPAFGPKLVKSQSEGTYMTNVIVPMIRASLKDLPIGKSGYISTAERQSIASKDRRGIGKRPDVMFIASCNERIYELIYCESSRIICDEQKKENDKVKTWREMNDGMYWAHKGCKPDKDEFGIIGIQVAGTEMYLNILIRGMDEIHRFYNLRTVKIPMQPTDGNTVFKFIETLLTIRNILHINISLLYYALPTSSSSNTENSSTLPMVIMTGILTPSFHIYYSKQLNQLPRSIKIDTWRRLTTRKHPLSIEQASSIHPEVEDLLNKAVGNYIKQKERQKMKPVTSDCETSLRQENEELCISKQVLEKKIEELLDLQEQYKSREVAMTRSLEESGEKVSQLSDSVAFFKSIIPDTKKAIVSAEKSIDMLENKCWHLEDIISAKDRKIIALVNKISSYTRYSDINIEPEIYSSIKERKL
;
A
#
# COMPACT_ATOMS: atom_id res chain seq x y z
N MET A 1 -21.60 28.50 0.71
CA MET A 1 -20.42 29.24 0.21
C MET A 1 -19.35 29.38 1.30
N LEU A 2 -19.72 29.65 2.56
CA LEU A 2 -18.79 29.67 3.72
C LEU A 2 -18.17 28.30 4.07
N MET A 3 -18.94 27.21 4.05
CA MET A 3 -18.42 25.85 4.36
C MET A 3 -17.27 25.38 3.44
N GLY A 4 -17.33 25.70 2.14
CA GLY A 4 -16.27 25.31 1.21
C GLY A 4 -14.98 26.14 1.36
N PHE A 5 -15.06 27.31 2.00
CA PHE A 5 -13.89 28.12 2.32
C PHE A 5 -13.19 27.59 3.57
N ASP A 6 -13.96 27.15 4.58
CA ASP A 6 -13.40 26.54 5.79
C ASP A 6 -12.70 25.21 5.49
N ASP A 7 -13.29 24.35 4.65
CA ASP A 7 -12.67 23.09 4.23
C ASP A 7 -11.40 23.31 3.38
N ALA A 8 -11.41 24.33 2.50
CA ALA A 8 -10.23 24.71 1.73
C ALA A 8 -9.15 25.35 2.61
N TYR A 9 -9.53 26.13 3.62
CA TYR A 9 -8.63 26.74 4.59
C TYR A 9 -8.01 25.72 5.54
N GLU A 10 -8.79 24.75 6.03
CA GLU A 10 -8.31 23.58 6.77
C GLU A 10 -7.35 22.74 5.91
N GLY A 11 -7.68 22.53 4.63
CA GLY A 11 -6.80 21.83 3.68
C GLY A 11 -5.47 22.53 3.44
N VAL A 12 -5.47 23.85 3.24
CA VAL A 12 -4.25 24.66 3.04
C VAL A 12 -3.45 24.78 4.34
N SER A 13 -4.13 24.98 5.48
CA SER A 13 -3.51 24.96 6.82
C SER A 13 -2.91 23.60 7.15
N SER A 14 -3.55 22.50 6.76
CA SER A 14 -3.01 21.14 6.90
C SER A 14 -1.78 20.92 6.02
N LEU A 15 -1.80 21.41 4.77
CA LEU A 15 -0.63 21.37 3.88
C LEU A 15 0.53 22.21 4.40
N ARG A 16 0.24 23.38 4.98
CA ARG A 16 1.22 24.24 5.66
C ARG A 16 1.78 23.56 6.91
N ASN A 17 0.92 23.01 7.76
CA ASN A 17 1.32 22.23 8.94
C ASN A 17 2.14 21.00 8.56
N ILE A 18 1.85 20.32 7.43
CA ILE A 18 2.64 19.20 6.92
C ILE A 18 3.98 19.67 6.34
N LYS A 19 4.04 20.86 5.73
CA LYS A 19 5.28 21.45 5.19
C LYS A 19 6.17 21.98 6.31
N GLU A 20 5.57 22.59 7.33
CA GLU A 20 6.21 23.08 8.56
C GLU A 20 6.62 21.91 9.47
N SER A 21 5.80 20.87 9.64
CA SER A 21 6.15 19.67 10.43
C SER A 21 7.23 18.80 9.78
N LYS A 22 7.55 19.02 8.50
CA LYS A 22 8.61 18.30 7.77
C LYS A 22 9.94 19.03 7.79
N GLN A 23 9.99 20.28 8.24
CA GLN A 23 11.23 21.03 8.40
C GLN A 23 11.49 21.22 9.89
N GLU A 24 12.48 20.51 10.42
CA GLU A 24 13.01 20.85 11.74
C GLU A 24 13.45 22.31 11.72
N GLU A 25 12.95 23.10 12.67
CA GLU A 25 13.33 24.49 12.78
C GLU A 25 14.83 24.57 13.08
N PRO A 26 15.59 25.36 12.31
CA PRO A 26 17.02 25.48 12.52
C PRO A 26 17.29 26.15 13.87
N LEU A 27 18.23 25.61 14.63
CA LEU A 27 18.69 26.28 15.85
C LEU A 27 19.18 27.69 15.53
N THR A 28 18.70 28.66 16.29
CA THR A 28 19.18 30.03 16.23
C THR A 28 20.62 30.11 16.73
N LYS A 29 21.35 31.13 16.27
CA LYS A 29 22.73 31.35 16.71
C LYS A 29 22.86 31.46 18.24
N ASN A 30 21.89 32.09 18.90
CA ASN A 30 21.89 32.24 20.35
C ASN A 30 21.68 30.90 21.08
N GLU A 31 20.87 30.00 20.53
CA GLU A 31 20.71 28.63 21.05
C GLU A 31 22.01 27.84 20.89
N ILE A 32 22.68 27.94 19.75
CA ILE A 32 24.00 27.30 19.53
C ILE A 32 25.04 27.86 20.51
N GLU A 33 25.07 29.18 20.74
CA GLU A 33 25.96 29.80 21.73
C GLU A 33 25.69 29.31 23.15
N THR A 34 24.40 29.22 23.51
CA THR A 34 23.97 28.72 24.81
C THR A 34 24.37 27.26 24.99
N ASN A 35 24.12 26.43 23.99
CA ASN A 35 24.50 25.02 23.96
C ASN A 35 26.01 24.83 24.12
N LEU A 36 26.81 25.57 23.37
CA LEU A 36 28.28 25.53 23.50
C LEU A 36 28.74 25.97 24.90
N ARG A 37 28.09 26.97 25.50
CA ARG A 37 28.42 27.45 26.86
C ARG A 37 28.13 26.38 27.90
N VAL A 38 26.98 25.70 27.81
CA VAL A 38 26.60 24.59 28.69
C VAL A 38 27.60 23.44 28.55
N LEU A 39 27.89 23.02 27.33
CA LEU A 39 28.85 21.93 27.07
C LEU A 39 30.25 22.26 27.60
N LYS A 40 30.76 23.47 27.36
CA LYS A 40 32.05 23.94 27.90
C LYS A 40 32.08 23.95 29.43
N THR A 41 30.96 24.28 30.07
CA THR A 41 30.81 24.28 31.53
C THR A 41 30.80 22.86 32.09
N ASN A 42 30.04 21.96 31.49
CA ASN A 42 29.99 20.54 31.87
C ASN A 42 31.37 19.88 31.73
N LEU A 43 32.07 20.15 30.63
CA LEU A 43 33.45 19.70 30.46
C LEU A 43 34.39 20.32 31.50
N LYS A 44 34.22 21.59 31.91
CA LYS A 44 35.07 22.16 32.97
C LYS A 44 34.95 21.40 34.30
N ASN A 45 33.76 20.87 34.59
CA ASN A 45 33.46 20.16 35.82
C ASN A 45 33.70 18.64 35.75
N SER A 46 33.92 18.10 34.55
CA SER A 46 34.19 16.67 34.34
C SER A 46 35.62 16.30 34.73
N LYS A 47 35.77 15.13 35.34
CA LYS A 47 37.07 14.51 35.65
C LYS A 47 37.52 13.47 34.62
N ALA A 48 36.77 13.31 33.53
CA ALA A 48 37.07 12.30 32.51
C ALA A 48 38.37 12.63 31.74
N PRO A 49 39.16 11.64 31.32
CA PRO A 49 40.48 11.82 30.69
C PRO A 49 40.42 12.60 29.35
N TYR A 50 39.35 12.46 28.57
CA TYR A 50 39.15 13.20 27.31
C TYR A 50 38.82 14.69 27.48
N THR A 51 38.53 15.13 28.70
CA THR A 51 37.98 16.46 28.98
C THR A 51 38.91 17.59 28.57
N HIS A 52 40.21 17.46 28.86
CA HIS A 52 41.19 18.49 28.52
C HIS A 52 41.28 18.68 27.00
N HIS A 53 41.31 17.56 26.26
CA HIS A 53 41.35 17.56 24.80
C HIS A 53 40.13 18.25 24.20
N PHE A 54 38.91 17.90 24.65
CA PHE A 54 37.69 18.53 24.16
C PHE A 54 37.63 20.02 24.49
N ARG A 55 38.07 20.45 25.67
CA ARG A 55 38.14 21.88 26.01
C ARG A 55 39.10 22.64 25.10
N LYS A 56 40.23 22.05 24.71
CA LYS A 56 41.18 22.64 23.75
C LYS A 56 40.57 22.77 22.36
N TYR A 57 39.85 21.76 21.89
CA TYR A 57 39.14 21.78 20.61
C TYR A 57 38.04 22.85 20.59
N LEU A 58 37.18 22.89 21.61
CA LEU A 58 36.04 23.82 21.69
C LEU A 58 36.43 25.29 21.92
N LYS A 59 37.65 25.58 22.40
CA LYS A 59 38.17 26.95 22.47
C LYS A 59 38.35 27.57 21.09
N LYS A 60 38.61 26.76 20.07
CA LYS A 60 38.80 27.18 18.67
C LYS A 60 37.49 27.25 17.88
N LYS A 61 36.35 26.99 18.51
CA LYS A 61 35.03 26.96 17.87
C LYS A 61 34.10 28.00 18.48
N SER A 62 33.48 28.78 17.60
CA SER A 62 32.41 29.74 17.88
C SER A 62 31.09 29.23 17.30
N ALA A 63 29.98 29.85 17.70
CA ALA A 63 28.67 29.50 17.13
C ALA A 63 28.56 29.84 15.64
N SER A 64 29.35 30.79 15.14
CA SER A 64 29.43 31.09 13.70
C SER A 64 30.08 29.96 12.90
N ASP A 65 30.84 29.07 13.56
CA ASP A 65 31.55 27.96 12.92
C ASP A 65 30.70 26.67 12.86
N LEU A 66 29.48 26.69 13.40
CA LEU A 66 28.61 25.52 13.53
C LEU A 66 27.25 25.75 12.86
N SER A 67 26.82 24.75 12.10
CA SER A 67 25.44 24.62 11.63
C SER A 67 24.62 23.82 12.64
N TRP A 68 23.32 24.10 12.75
CA TRP A 68 22.37 23.29 13.53
C TRP A 68 22.36 21.81 13.13
N ARG A 69 22.83 21.49 11.92
CA ARG A 69 23.01 20.12 11.42
C ARG A 69 24.20 19.37 12.05
N VAL A 70 25.07 20.07 12.79
CA VAL A 70 26.22 19.47 13.49
C VAL A 70 25.80 19.11 14.91
N PRO A 71 25.94 17.85 15.38
CA PRO A 71 25.50 17.44 16.72
C PRO A 71 26.05 18.32 17.86
N LEU A 72 27.26 18.86 17.67
CA LEU A 72 27.92 19.74 18.61
C LEU A 72 27.12 21.04 18.87
N ALA A 73 26.39 21.54 17.88
CA ALA A 73 25.49 22.69 18.01
C ALA A 73 24.34 22.43 19.00
N SER A 74 24.03 21.16 19.26
CA SER A 74 22.99 20.67 20.18
C SER A 74 23.57 20.03 21.44
N GLN A 75 24.81 20.38 21.83
CA GLN A 75 25.52 19.84 22.99
C GLN A 75 25.93 18.36 22.90
N VAL A 76 25.82 17.74 21.72
CA VAL A 76 26.11 16.32 21.53
C VAL A 76 27.51 16.13 20.94
N ILE A 77 28.31 15.25 21.54
CA ILE A 77 29.63 14.85 21.02
C ILE A 77 29.45 13.53 20.27
N CYS A 78 29.71 13.55 18.97
CA CYS A 78 29.66 12.35 18.13
C CYS A 78 30.99 11.59 18.19
N ALA A 79 30.92 10.26 18.34
CA ALA A 79 32.11 9.39 18.35
C ALA A 79 32.92 9.49 17.05
N ASP A 80 32.26 9.75 15.92
CA ASP A 80 32.90 9.92 14.61
C ASP A 80 33.48 11.33 14.38
N SER A 81 33.30 12.26 15.32
CA SER A 81 33.81 13.61 15.15
C SER A 81 35.35 13.62 15.18
N GLU A 82 35.93 14.56 14.43
CA GLU A 82 37.38 14.82 14.43
C GLU A 82 37.93 14.95 15.86
N MET A 83 37.20 15.66 16.73
CA MET A 83 37.56 15.88 18.13
C MET A 83 37.70 14.57 18.94
N VAL A 84 36.95 13.51 18.60
CA VAL A 84 37.04 12.21 19.26
C VAL A 84 38.13 11.34 18.61
N ARG A 85 38.25 11.39 17.28
CA ARG A 85 39.26 10.61 16.53
C ARG A 85 40.70 11.00 16.85
N THR A 86 40.95 12.23 17.29
CA THR A 86 42.29 12.70 17.68
C THR A 86 42.60 12.48 19.17
N LEU A 87 41.74 11.79 19.91
CA LEU A 87 42.04 11.41 21.29
C LEU A 87 43.17 10.39 21.35
N GLU A 88 43.96 10.47 22.41
CA GLU A 88 44.89 9.40 22.77
C GLU A 88 44.12 8.13 23.14
N VAL A 89 44.74 6.97 22.93
CA VAL A 89 44.11 5.64 23.03
C VAL A 89 43.37 5.45 24.37
N GLU A 90 43.97 5.86 25.49
CA GLU A 90 43.36 5.70 26.82
C GLU A 90 42.11 6.58 26.99
N ALA A 91 42.17 7.84 26.55
CA ALA A 91 41.05 8.75 26.61
C ALA A 91 39.93 8.36 25.62
N TYR A 92 40.31 7.83 24.46
CA TYR A 92 39.39 7.27 23.46
C TYR A 92 38.68 6.03 24.02
N ASN A 93 39.42 5.07 24.59
CA ASN A 93 38.86 3.87 25.20
C ASN A 93 37.90 4.24 26.34
N PHE A 94 38.27 5.19 27.20
CA PHE A 94 37.37 5.67 28.25
C PHE A 94 36.12 6.35 27.70
N PHE A 95 36.23 7.10 26.59
CA PHE A 95 35.09 7.71 25.92
C PHE A 95 34.15 6.67 25.31
N MET A 96 34.69 5.61 24.69
CA MET A 96 33.94 4.56 24.01
C MET A 96 33.43 3.46 24.94
N ASP A 97 34.04 3.29 26.11
CA ASP A 97 33.73 2.23 27.09
C ASP A 97 32.23 2.10 27.44
N PRO A 98 31.44 3.18 27.66
CA PRO A 98 30.00 3.07 27.81
C PRO A 98 29.28 2.41 26.61
N ALA A 99 29.72 2.71 25.38
CA ALA A 99 29.17 2.09 24.17
C ALA A 99 29.65 0.65 24.00
N GLU A 100 30.92 0.36 24.29
CA GLU A 100 31.46 -1.01 24.26
C GLU A 100 30.73 -1.93 25.25
N ARG A 101 30.40 -1.44 26.46
CA ARG A 101 29.60 -2.20 27.42
C ARG A 101 28.17 -2.50 26.98
N MET A 102 27.63 -1.72 26.04
CA MET A 102 26.31 -1.99 25.46
C MET A 102 26.39 -3.01 24.31
N LYS A 103 27.58 -3.30 23.78
CA LYS A 103 27.76 -4.35 22.77
C LYS A 103 27.74 -5.71 23.45
N VAL A 104 26.95 -6.60 22.88
CA VAL A 104 26.84 -7.99 23.32
C VAL A 104 27.04 -8.88 22.10
N THR A 105 27.90 -9.88 22.22
CA THR A 105 28.04 -10.90 21.18
C THR A 105 26.82 -11.81 21.21
N ALA A 106 26.16 -11.97 20.05
CA ALA A 106 25.05 -12.89 19.95
C ALA A 106 25.52 -14.34 20.23
N PRO A 107 24.73 -15.18 20.91
CA PRO A 107 25.05 -16.59 21.07
C PRO A 107 25.21 -17.30 19.72
N ASP A 108 26.11 -18.29 19.62
CA ASP A 108 26.34 -19.06 18.39
C ASP A 108 25.05 -19.70 17.86
N LEU A 109 24.15 -20.13 18.75
CA LEU A 109 22.83 -20.65 18.40
C LEU A 109 22.01 -19.68 17.52
N VAL A 110 22.13 -18.37 17.73
CA VAL A 110 21.44 -17.37 16.90
C VAL A 110 22.01 -17.39 15.48
N LYS A 111 23.33 -17.52 15.35
CA LYS A 111 24.00 -17.64 14.06
C LYS A 111 23.58 -18.92 13.33
N ASP A 112 23.58 -20.05 14.03
CA ASP A 112 23.15 -21.34 13.48
C ASP A 112 21.70 -21.28 12.98
N ASN A 113 20.81 -20.62 13.74
CA ASN A 113 19.41 -20.41 13.33
C ASN A 113 19.30 -19.53 12.08
N CYS A 114 20.11 -18.47 11.96
CA CYS A 114 20.15 -17.62 10.77
C CYS A 114 20.66 -18.38 9.55
N ASP A 115 21.74 -19.14 9.69
CA ASP A 115 22.32 -19.93 8.60
C ASP A 115 21.32 -21.02 8.14
N SER A 116 20.65 -21.68 9.09
CA SER A 116 19.57 -22.63 8.80
C SER A 116 18.39 -21.97 8.08
N PHE A 117 17.98 -20.77 8.51
CA PHE A 117 16.90 -20.02 7.86
C PHE A 117 17.22 -19.72 6.39
N VAL A 118 18.43 -19.25 6.09
CA VAL A 118 18.84 -18.90 4.72
C VAL A 118 18.84 -20.14 3.82
N LEU A 119 19.37 -21.26 4.30
CA LEU A 119 19.39 -22.52 3.55
C LEU A 119 17.97 -23.01 3.23
N ASN A 120 17.06 -22.97 4.20
CA ASN A 120 15.68 -23.43 4.04
C ASN A 120 14.80 -22.49 3.19
N PHE A 121 15.18 -21.22 3.02
CA PHE A 121 14.36 -20.24 2.28
C PHE A 121 14.41 -20.45 0.76
N ILE A 122 15.52 -20.95 0.23
CA ILE A 122 15.76 -21.09 -1.22
C ILE A 122 14.83 -22.13 -1.86
N ASP A 123 14.42 -23.16 -1.13
CA ASP A 123 13.60 -24.28 -1.63
C ASP A 123 12.09 -23.96 -1.75
N SER A 124 11.63 -22.78 -1.30
CA SER A 124 10.19 -22.45 -1.16
C SER A 124 9.59 -21.60 -2.30
N ILE A 125 10.34 -21.31 -3.37
CA ILE A 125 10.04 -20.18 -4.27
C ILE A 125 8.98 -20.49 -5.35
N THR A 126 8.52 -21.72 -5.52
CA THR A 126 7.71 -22.11 -6.68
C THR A 126 6.42 -22.84 -6.32
N ASP A 127 5.51 -22.18 -5.60
CA ASP A 127 4.11 -22.62 -5.55
C ASP A 127 3.28 -21.84 -6.57
N ILE A 128 3.27 -22.36 -7.79
CA ILE A 128 2.29 -21.98 -8.82
C ILE A 128 1.00 -22.78 -8.52
N PRO A 129 -0.20 -22.22 -8.72
CA PRO A 129 -1.44 -22.98 -8.61
C PRO A 129 -1.40 -24.23 -9.51
N ASN A 130 -1.44 -25.42 -8.91
CA ASN A 130 -1.33 -26.69 -9.66
C ASN A 130 -2.58 -27.01 -10.49
N ASN A 131 -3.74 -26.48 -10.09
CA ASN A 131 -5.04 -26.74 -10.73
C ASN A 131 -5.89 -25.47 -10.79
N ARG A 132 -6.81 -25.41 -11.76
CA ARG A 132 -7.88 -24.40 -11.83
C ARG A 132 -8.89 -24.65 -10.71
N LEU A 133 -9.10 -23.66 -9.85
CA LEU A 133 -10.00 -23.73 -8.70
C LEU A 133 -11.30 -22.94 -8.97
N LEU A 134 -12.40 -23.37 -8.36
CA LEU A 134 -13.72 -22.75 -8.46
C LEU A 134 -14.39 -22.67 -7.08
N HIS A 135 -15.35 -21.76 -6.93
CA HIS A 135 -16.15 -21.64 -5.72
C HIS A 135 -17.23 -22.73 -5.66
N ASP A 136 -17.09 -23.67 -4.72
CA ASP A 136 -18.02 -24.81 -4.52
C ASP A 136 -18.46 -24.95 -3.05
N LYS A 137 -18.27 -23.89 -2.25
CA LYS A 137 -18.50 -23.85 -0.80
C LYS A 137 -17.60 -24.80 0.01
N SER A 138 -16.49 -25.26 -0.55
CA SER A 138 -15.46 -26.01 0.17
C SER A 138 -14.17 -25.20 0.40
N TRP A 139 -13.38 -25.64 1.37
CA TRP A 139 -12.04 -25.13 1.62
C TRP A 139 -11.05 -25.76 0.64
N LYS A 140 -10.22 -24.93 -0.01
CA LYS A 140 -9.26 -25.40 -1.03
C LYS A 140 -7.93 -25.88 -0.44
N GLU A 141 -7.71 -25.64 0.85
CA GLU A 141 -6.52 -26.08 1.58
C GLU A 141 -6.91 -27.09 2.67
N SER A 142 -5.95 -27.95 3.03
CA SER A 142 -6.16 -28.97 4.05
C SER A 142 -6.41 -28.35 5.44
N ASN A 143 -7.11 -29.09 6.30
CA ASN A 143 -7.33 -28.70 7.70
C ASN A 143 -6.01 -28.43 8.44
N GLU A 144 -4.94 -29.15 8.12
CA GLU A 144 -3.62 -28.93 8.71
C GLU A 144 -3.05 -27.54 8.32
N LYS A 145 -3.13 -27.17 7.03
CA LYS A 145 -2.65 -25.86 6.56
C LYS A 145 -3.48 -24.73 7.14
N LEU A 146 -4.81 -24.86 7.13
CA LEU A 146 -5.72 -23.89 7.75
C LEU A 146 -5.48 -23.77 9.26
N GLY A 147 -5.20 -24.87 9.95
CA GLY A 147 -4.82 -24.88 11.37
C GLY A 147 -3.52 -24.12 11.64
N LYS A 148 -2.48 -24.34 10.81
CA LYS A 148 -1.20 -23.60 10.91
C LYS A 148 -1.39 -22.10 10.70
N VAL A 149 -2.16 -21.70 9.69
CA VAL A 149 -2.48 -20.28 9.42
C VAL A 149 -3.27 -19.68 10.59
N THR A 150 -4.24 -20.42 11.12
CA THR A 150 -5.05 -20.02 12.29
C THR A 150 -4.17 -19.74 13.51
N LEU A 151 -3.22 -20.62 13.83
CA LEU A 151 -2.28 -20.41 14.92
C LEU A 151 -1.43 -19.16 14.71
N GLY A 152 -0.96 -18.93 13.48
CA GLY A 152 -0.23 -17.71 13.12
C GLY A 152 -1.04 -16.43 13.33
N ILE A 153 -2.33 -16.43 12.95
CA ILE A 153 -3.25 -15.30 13.19
C ILE A 153 -3.45 -15.08 14.70
N LEU A 154 -3.64 -16.15 15.46
CA LEU A 154 -3.84 -16.09 16.92
C LEU A 154 -2.61 -15.57 17.65
N ASP A 155 -1.40 -15.85 17.18
CA ASP A 155 -0.18 -15.31 17.77
C ASP A 155 -0.07 -13.78 17.56
N ILE A 156 -0.41 -13.28 16.36
CA ILE A 156 -0.51 -11.83 16.14
C ILE A 156 -1.60 -11.21 17.04
N LEU A 157 -2.74 -11.90 17.21
CA LEU A 157 -3.81 -11.41 18.08
C LEU A 157 -3.36 -11.31 19.54
N ARG A 158 -2.59 -12.29 19.99
CA ARG A 158 -1.98 -12.31 21.32
C ARG A 158 -1.07 -11.10 21.54
N ASP A 159 -0.27 -10.74 20.54
CA ASP A 159 0.62 -9.57 20.61
C ASP A 159 -0.17 -8.26 20.65
N ILE A 160 -1.26 -8.15 19.89
CA ILE A 160 -2.16 -6.99 19.94
C ILE A 160 -2.79 -6.85 21.33
N TRP A 161 -3.26 -7.94 21.94
CA TRP A 161 -3.84 -7.90 23.29
C TRP A 161 -2.84 -7.52 24.37
N LYS A 162 -1.55 -7.84 24.16
CA LYS A 162 -0.47 -7.44 25.07
C LYS A 162 -0.01 -5.99 24.86
N ASN A 163 -0.38 -5.36 23.74
CA ASN A 163 0.02 -4.00 23.43
C ASN A 163 -0.79 -2.97 24.24
N PRO A 164 -0.15 -2.19 25.14
CA PRO A 164 -0.85 -1.19 25.96
C PRO A 164 -1.59 -0.12 25.16
N ALA A 165 -1.18 0.14 23.91
CA ALA A 165 -1.84 1.12 23.03
C ALA A 165 -3.30 0.74 22.72
N PHE A 166 -3.63 -0.55 22.69
CA PHE A 166 -5.00 -1.05 22.50
C PHE A 166 -5.68 -1.42 23.82
N GLY A 167 -5.05 -1.11 24.95
CA GLY A 167 -5.65 -1.23 26.27
C GLY A 167 -6.84 -0.27 26.45
N PRO A 168 -7.70 -0.52 27.46
CA PRO A 168 -8.95 0.24 27.65
C PRO A 168 -8.78 1.77 27.76
N LYS A 169 -7.62 2.23 28.25
CA LYS A 169 -7.31 3.65 28.43
C LYS A 169 -6.97 4.37 27.12
N LEU A 170 -6.24 3.71 26.22
CA LEU A 170 -5.61 4.33 25.05
C LEU A 170 -6.28 3.96 23.72
N VAL A 171 -7.08 2.89 23.69
CA VAL A 171 -7.72 2.40 22.46
C VAL A 171 -8.54 3.47 21.72
N LYS A 172 -9.18 4.36 22.48
CA LYS A 172 -10.02 5.44 21.94
C LYS A 172 -9.22 6.59 21.32
N SER A 173 -7.96 6.75 21.67
CA SER A 173 -7.09 7.83 21.19
C SER A 173 -6.16 7.40 20.07
N GLN A 174 -6.26 6.15 19.60
CA GLN A 174 -5.38 5.65 18.54
C GLN A 174 -5.69 6.33 17.21
N SER A 175 -4.63 6.68 16.49
CA SER A 175 -4.75 7.19 15.13
C SER A 175 -5.22 6.10 14.17
N GLU A 176 -5.80 6.50 13.04
CA GLU A 176 -6.17 5.60 11.95
C GLU A 176 -4.95 4.80 11.44
N GLY A 177 -3.81 5.49 11.28
CA GLY A 177 -2.55 4.89 10.89
C GLY A 177 -2.07 3.82 11.87
N THR A 178 -2.08 4.11 13.18
CA THR A 178 -1.66 3.14 14.21
C THR A 178 -2.56 1.91 14.24
N TYR A 179 -3.88 2.11 14.12
CA TYR A 179 -4.84 1.01 14.06
C TYR A 179 -4.59 0.13 12.82
N MET A 180 -4.37 0.77 11.67
CA MET A 180 -4.05 0.10 10.42
C MET A 180 -2.76 -0.72 10.50
N THR A 181 -1.65 -0.09 10.92
CA THR A 181 -0.32 -0.71 10.90
C THR A 181 -0.15 -1.80 11.95
N ASN A 182 -0.83 -1.68 13.09
CA ASN A 182 -0.61 -2.58 14.23
C ASN A 182 -1.68 -3.65 14.37
N VAL A 183 -2.85 -3.49 13.74
CA VAL A 183 -3.95 -4.46 13.81
C VAL A 183 -4.31 -5.01 12.44
N ILE A 184 -4.76 -4.16 11.52
CA ILE A 184 -5.36 -4.61 10.26
C ILE A 184 -4.32 -5.24 9.33
N VAL A 185 -3.21 -4.55 9.06
CA VAL A 185 -2.16 -5.05 8.16
C VAL A 185 -1.53 -6.35 8.67
N PRO A 186 -1.15 -6.49 9.96
CA PRO A 186 -0.65 -7.75 10.49
C PRO A 186 -1.63 -8.91 10.36
N MET A 187 -2.92 -8.67 10.59
CA MET A 187 -3.96 -9.71 10.47
C MET A 187 -4.14 -10.18 9.03
N ILE A 188 -4.21 -9.25 8.08
CA ILE A 188 -4.27 -9.60 6.66
C ILE A 188 -2.99 -10.35 6.27
N ARG A 189 -1.79 -9.84 6.63
CA ARG A 189 -0.51 -10.53 6.36
C ARG A 189 -0.47 -11.96 6.88
N ALA A 190 -0.89 -12.18 8.13
CA ALA A 190 -0.92 -13.52 8.72
C ALA A 190 -1.90 -14.44 7.98
N SER A 191 -3.08 -13.94 7.60
CA SER A 191 -4.05 -14.71 6.82
C SER A 191 -3.55 -15.09 5.43
N LEU A 192 -2.72 -14.22 4.82
CA LEU A 192 -2.22 -14.40 3.47
C LEU A 192 -0.86 -15.11 3.39
N LYS A 193 -0.27 -15.47 4.54
CA LYS A 193 1.05 -16.11 4.62
C LYS A 193 1.05 -17.45 3.89
N ASP A 194 2.07 -17.72 3.07
CA ASP A 194 2.21 -18.97 2.31
C ASP A 194 1.01 -19.29 1.39
N LEU A 195 0.35 -18.28 0.79
CA LEU A 195 -0.53 -18.53 -0.36
C LEU A 195 0.32 -18.98 -1.58
N PRO A 196 -0.25 -19.81 -2.48
CA PRO A 196 0.42 -20.27 -3.71
C PRO A 196 0.46 -19.16 -4.78
N ILE A 197 1.11 -18.06 -4.42
CA ILE A 197 1.48 -16.94 -5.29
C ILE A 197 2.99 -16.62 -5.17
N GLY A 198 3.69 -17.27 -4.24
CA GLY A 198 5.13 -17.09 -4.02
C GLY A 198 5.51 -15.62 -3.85
N LYS A 199 6.60 -15.22 -4.53
CA LYS A 199 7.13 -13.84 -4.51
C LYS A 199 6.33 -12.85 -5.36
N SER A 200 5.26 -13.30 -6.02
CA SER A 200 4.48 -12.49 -6.94
C SER A 200 3.34 -11.74 -6.25
N GLY A 201 3.07 -12.02 -4.97
CA GLY A 201 2.03 -11.35 -4.18
C GLY A 201 2.61 -10.49 -3.05
N TYR A 202 2.09 -9.29 -2.86
CA TYR A 202 2.45 -8.46 -1.70
C TYR A 202 1.32 -7.52 -1.26
N ILE A 203 1.41 -7.07 -0.02
CA ILE A 203 0.50 -6.07 0.55
C ILE A 203 1.17 -4.69 0.48
N SER A 204 0.49 -3.75 -0.15
CA SER A 204 0.84 -2.34 -0.16
C SER A 204 -0.02 -1.58 0.84
N THR A 205 0.55 -0.57 1.49
CA THR A 205 -0.19 0.42 2.30
C THR A 205 -0.34 1.74 1.54
N ALA A 206 -1.09 2.69 2.13
CA ALA A 206 -1.59 3.97 1.59
C ALA A 206 -0.63 4.87 0.77
N GLU A 207 0.65 4.56 0.68
CA GLU A 207 1.61 5.33 -0.11
C GLU A 207 1.51 5.04 -1.62
N ARG A 208 1.07 3.83 -1.99
CA ARG A 208 1.00 3.41 -3.40
C ARG A 208 -0.31 3.84 -4.06
N GLN A 209 -0.19 4.43 -5.25
CA GLN A 209 -1.34 4.69 -6.11
C GLN A 209 -1.81 3.41 -6.82
N SER A 210 -3.11 3.19 -6.85
CA SER A 210 -3.74 2.13 -7.63
C SER A 210 -3.53 2.38 -9.12
N ILE A 211 -3.02 1.36 -9.80
CA ILE A 211 -2.84 1.31 -11.25
C ILE A 211 -4.21 1.23 -11.93
N ALA A 212 -5.14 0.47 -11.34
CA ALA A 212 -6.48 0.26 -11.91
C ALA A 212 -7.27 1.58 -11.98
N SER A 213 -7.29 2.34 -10.89
CA SER A 213 -7.96 3.65 -10.85
C SER A 213 -7.26 4.68 -11.74
N LYS A 214 -5.92 4.67 -11.79
CA LYS A 214 -5.14 5.54 -12.69
C LYS A 214 -5.44 5.28 -14.16
N ASP A 215 -5.47 4.02 -14.56
CA ASP A 215 -5.77 3.62 -15.95
C ASP A 215 -7.20 4.00 -16.33
N ARG A 216 -8.18 3.76 -15.45
CA ARG A 216 -9.59 4.01 -15.76
C ARG A 216 -9.99 5.48 -15.69
N ARG A 217 -9.40 6.25 -14.77
CA ARG A 217 -9.84 7.63 -14.44
C ARG A 217 -8.80 8.71 -14.71
N GLY A 218 -7.57 8.33 -15.11
CA GLY A 218 -6.42 9.23 -15.27
C GLY A 218 -5.72 9.59 -13.96
N ILE A 219 -6.38 9.47 -12.80
CA ILE A 219 -5.83 9.78 -11.48
C ILE A 219 -5.83 8.52 -10.61
N GLY A 220 -4.63 8.12 -10.16
CA GLY A 220 -4.45 6.98 -9.27
C GLY A 220 -4.86 7.32 -7.85
N LYS A 221 -5.87 6.64 -7.34
CA LYS A 221 -6.30 6.73 -5.94
C LYS A 221 -5.40 5.91 -5.03
N ARG A 222 -5.51 6.15 -3.73
CA ARG A 222 -4.66 5.52 -2.70
C ARG A 222 -5.53 4.88 -1.63
N PRO A 223 -5.92 3.61 -1.81
CA PRO A 223 -6.55 2.82 -0.76
C PRO A 223 -5.59 2.62 0.41
N ASP A 224 -6.11 2.47 1.62
CA ASP A 224 -5.28 2.32 2.82
C ASP A 224 -4.42 1.05 2.79
N VAL A 225 -4.99 -0.04 2.26
CA VAL A 225 -4.28 -1.29 1.97
C VAL A 225 -4.73 -1.84 0.63
N MET A 226 -3.78 -2.38 -0.12
CA MET A 226 -4.05 -3.18 -1.31
C MET A 226 -3.31 -4.50 -1.24
N PHE A 227 -3.95 -5.59 -1.65
CA PHE A 227 -3.22 -6.82 -2.00
C PHE A 227 -3.01 -6.85 -3.51
N ILE A 228 -1.76 -6.99 -3.90
CA ILE A 228 -1.31 -6.92 -5.27
C ILE A 228 -0.69 -8.26 -5.64
N ALA A 229 -1.10 -8.79 -6.78
CA ALA A 229 -0.69 -10.08 -7.32
C ALA A 229 -0.15 -9.89 -8.74
N SER A 230 1.08 -10.31 -8.99
CA SER A 230 1.62 -10.46 -10.34
C SER A 230 1.29 -11.86 -10.87
N CYS A 231 0.62 -11.92 -12.00
CA CYS A 231 0.25 -13.17 -12.66
C CYS A 231 0.50 -13.01 -14.16
N ASN A 232 1.25 -13.94 -14.76
CA ASN A 232 1.65 -13.89 -16.17
C ASN A 232 2.26 -12.53 -16.55
N GLU A 233 3.23 -12.06 -15.75
CA GLU A 233 3.93 -10.77 -15.91
C GLU A 233 3.06 -9.51 -15.81
N ARG A 234 1.78 -9.64 -15.45
CA ARG A 234 0.85 -8.53 -15.24
C ARG A 234 0.45 -8.40 -13.78
N ILE A 235 0.40 -7.15 -13.32
CA ILE A 235 0.00 -6.81 -11.96
C ILE A 235 -1.53 -6.65 -11.87
N TYR A 236 -2.13 -7.28 -10.86
CA TYR A 236 -3.54 -7.20 -10.51
C TYR A 236 -3.72 -6.75 -9.06
N GLU A 237 -4.76 -5.95 -8.82
CA GLU A 237 -5.12 -5.42 -7.50
C GLU A 237 -6.38 -6.17 -7.03
N LEU A 238 -6.22 -7.12 -6.09
CA LEU A 238 -7.28 -8.10 -5.74
C LEU A 238 -8.00 -7.81 -4.42
N ILE A 239 -7.35 -7.08 -3.51
CA ILE A 239 -7.97 -6.57 -2.28
C ILE A 239 -7.83 -5.06 -2.26
N TYR A 240 -8.90 -4.37 -1.89
CA TYR A 240 -8.91 -2.97 -1.50
C TYR A 240 -9.41 -2.85 -0.06
N CYS A 241 -8.66 -2.16 0.80
CA CYS A 241 -9.04 -1.90 2.18
C CYS A 241 -9.16 -0.40 2.42
N GLU A 242 -10.26 0.01 3.04
CA GLU A 242 -10.44 1.35 3.61
C GLU A 242 -10.72 1.19 5.09
N SER A 243 -10.10 2.02 5.91
CA SER A 243 -10.28 2.02 7.35
C SER A 243 -10.62 3.39 7.87
N SER A 244 -11.35 3.36 8.97
CA SER A 244 -11.53 4.50 9.85
C SER A 244 -10.73 4.31 11.13
N ARG A 245 -10.77 5.32 11.99
CA ARG A 245 -10.36 5.18 13.39
C ARG A 245 -11.29 4.22 14.14
N ILE A 246 -10.83 3.72 15.28
CA ILE A 246 -11.62 2.86 16.17
C ILE A 246 -12.91 3.56 16.63
N ILE A 247 -12.85 4.88 16.84
CA ILE A 247 -14.03 5.72 16.98
C ILE A 247 -14.27 6.39 15.64
N CYS A 248 -15.39 6.05 15.01
CA CYS A 248 -15.77 6.51 13.68
C CYS A 248 -17.22 6.99 13.72
N ASP A 249 -17.51 8.09 13.04
CA ASP A 249 -18.87 8.56 12.80
C ASP A 249 -19.50 7.85 11.59
N GLU A 250 -20.83 7.89 11.50
CA GLU A 250 -21.54 7.22 10.41
C GLU A 250 -21.24 7.83 9.04
N GLN A 251 -20.84 9.12 8.97
CA GLN A 251 -20.48 9.76 7.70
C GLN A 251 -19.18 9.20 7.12
N LYS A 252 -18.14 9.03 7.94
CA LYS A 252 -16.87 8.40 7.57
C LYS A 252 -17.10 6.94 7.16
N LYS A 253 -17.95 6.21 7.89
CA LYS A 253 -18.35 4.84 7.52
C LYS A 253 -19.02 4.77 6.15
N GLU A 254 -20.00 5.62 5.84
CA GLU A 254 -20.64 5.59 4.50
C GLU A 254 -19.68 6.07 3.41
N ASN A 255 -18.86 7.09 3.68
CA ASN A 255 -17.84 7.57 2.75
C ASN A 255 -16.83 6.48 2.39
N ASP A 256 -16.29 5.77 3.39
CA ASP A 256 -15.30 4.71 3.17
C ASP A 256 -15.93 3.51 2.45
N LYS A 257 -17.18 3.14 2.77
CA LYS A 257 -17.94 2.14 1.99
C LYS A 257 -18.02 2.51 0.51
N VAL A 258 -18.33 3.78 0.22
CA VAL A 258 -18.40 4.30 -1.16
C VAL A 258 -17.06 4.25 -1.86
N LYS A 259 -15.97 4.60 -1.17
CA LYS A 259 -14.62 4.44 -1.71
C LYS A 259 -14.32 2.99 -2.03
N THR A 260 -14.54 2.07 -1.07
CA THR A 260 -14.22 0.65 -1.24
C THR A 260 -14.85 0.06 -2.50
N TRP A 261 -16.17 0.17 -2.69
CA TRP A 261 -16.81 -0.43 -3.88
C TRP A 261 -16.41 0.27 -5.19
N ARG A 262 -16.08 1.57 -5.16
CA ARG A 262 -15.56 2.28 -6.34
C ARG A 262 -14.18 1.77 -6.75
N GLU A 263 -13.29 1.53 -5.79
CA GLU A 263 -11.97 0.95 -6.05
C GLU A 263 -12.08 -0.49 -6.56
N MET A 264 -12.93 -1.31 -5.93
CA MET A 264 -13.17 -2.68 -6.39
C MET A 264 -13.67 -2.72 -7.84
N ASN A 265 -14.52 -1.76 -8.22
CA ASN A 265 -15.03 -1.65 -9.58
C ASN A 265 -13.93 -1.30 -10.58
N ASP A 266 -12.97 -0.45 -10.19
CA ASP A 266 -11.81 -0.12 -11.00
C ASP A 266 -10.87 -1.34 -11.12
N GLY A 267 -10.64 -2.06 -10.03
CA GLY A 267 -9.89 -3.32 -10.02
C GLY A 267 -10.51 -4.41 -10.91
N MET A 268 -11.83 -4.56 -10.89
CA MET A 268 -12.56 -5.51 -11.73
C MET A 268 -12.41 -5.16 -13.22
N TYR A 269 -12.54 -3.88 -13.56
CA TYR A 269 -12.27 -3.39 -14.92
C TYR A 269 -10.84 -3.73 -15.35
N TRP A 270 -9.86 -3.45 -14.50
CA TRP A 270 -8.45 -3.71 -14.78
C TRP A 270 -8.13 -5.19 -14.99
N ALA A 271 -8.73 -6.08 -14.18
CA ALA A 271 -8.58 -7.52 -14.31
C ALA A 271 -9.12 -8.03 -15.66
N HIS A 272 -10.33 -7.60 -16.06
CA HIS A 272 -10.92 -8.00 -17.35
C HIS A 272 -10.21 -7.38 -18.57
N LYS A 273 -9.64 -6.18 -18.43
CA LYS A 273 -8.73 -5.60 -19.44
C LYS A 273 -7.45 -6.44 -19.59
N GLY A 274 -7.10 -7.23 -18.58
CA GLY A 274 -5.95 -8.13 -18.56
C GLY A 274 -6.21 -9.48 -19.19
N CYS A 275 -6.89 -10.35 -18.47
CA CYS A 275 -6.97 -11.77 -18.81
C CYS A 275 -8.40 -12.31 -18.87
N LYS A 276 -9.43 -11.46 -18.91
CA LYS A 276 -10.86 -11.86 -18.96
C LYS A 276 -11.16 -13.08 -18.06
N PRO A 277 -10.93 -12.98 -16.74
CA PRO A 277 -11.19 -14.10 -15.83
C PRO A 277 -12.66 -14.50 -15.84
N ASP A 278 -12.93 -15.73 -15.40
CA ASP A 278 -14.27 -16.33 -15.43
C ASP A 278 -15.28 -15.45 -14.69
N LYS A 279 -16.37 -15.12 -15.39
CA LYS A 279 -17.52 -14.43 -14.80
C LYS A 279 -18.25 -15.34 -13.82
N ASP A 280 -18.99 -14.73 -12.89
CA ASP A 280 -19.64 -15.38 -11.74
C ASP A 280 -18.70 -16.13 -10.75
N GLU A 281 -17.44 -16.38 -11.11
CA GLU A 281 -16.42 -17.02 -10.27
C GLU A 281 -15.38 -16.03 -9.73
N PHE A 282 -14.80 -15.19 -10.58
CA PHE A 282 -13.77 -14.23 -10.17
C PHE A 282 -14.39 -13.00 -9.49
N GLY A 283 -13.82 -12.60 -8.35
CA GLY A 283 -14.30 -11.44 -7.59
C GLY A 283 -13.18 -10.59 -6.99
N ILE A 284 -13.38 -9.27 -6.94
CA ILE A 284 -12.48 -8.37 -6.20
C ILE A 284 -12.95 -8.24 -4.76
N ILE A 285 -12.04 -8.36 -3.81
CA ILE A 285 -12.36 -8.27 -2.38
C ILE A 285 -12.25 -6.81 -1.92
N GLY A 286 -13.22 -6.39 -1.12
CA GLY A 286 -13.25 -5.09 -0.46
C GLY A 286 -13.36 -5.28 1.04
N ILE A 287 -12.42 -4.74 1.78
CA ILE A 287 -12.43 -4.74 3.25
C ILE A 287 -12.73 -3.32 3.69
N GLN A 288 -13.81 -3.14 4.44
CA GLN A 288 -14.09 -1.87 5.09
C GLN A 288 -13.99 -2.05 6.59
N VAL A 289 -13.17 -1.23 7.25
CA VAL A 289 -13.05 -1.21 8.71
C VAL A 289 -13.72 0.05 9.24
N ALA A 290 -14.88 -0.12 9.87
CA ALA A 290 -15.63 0.98 10.49
C ALA A 290 -15.63 0.82 12.02
N GLY A 291 -14.77 1.58 12.69
CA GLY A 291 -14.56 1.42 14.13
C GLY A 291 -14.04 0.03 14.49
N THR A 292 -14.82 -0.72 15.25
CA THR A 292 -14.49 -2.10 15.65
C THR A 292 -15.03 -3.16 14.70
N GLU A 293 -15.77 -2.79 13.67
CA GLU A 293 -16.41 -3.73 12.73
C GLU A 293 -15.63 -3.82 11.42
N MET A 294 -15.44 -5.03 10.93
CA MET A 294 -14.89 -5.35 9.63
C MET A 294 -16.01 -5.88 8.73
N TYR A 295 -16.20 -5.22 7.60
CA TYR A 295 -17.12 -5.62 6.54
C TYR A 295 -16.31 -6.25 5.42
N LEU A 296 -16.49 -7.55 5.21
CA LEU A 296 -15.92 -8.29 4.09
C LEU A 296 -16.91 -8.24 2.93
N ASN A 297 -16.52 -7.57 1.86
CA ASN A 297 -17.31 -7.42 0.65
C ASN A 297 -16.61 -8.08 -0.55
N ILE A 298 -17.40 -8.48 -1.54
CA ILE A 298 -16.90 -8.99 -2.82
C ILE A 298 -17.68 -8.36 -3.97
N LEU A 299 -16.97 -7.99 -5.05
CA LEU A 299 -17.56 -7.52 -6.29
C LEU A 299 -17.31 -8.58 -7.35
N ILE A 300 -18.38 -9.14 -7.92
CA ILE A 300 -18.33 -10.19 -8.95
C ILE A 300 -18.97 -9.64 -10.21
N ARG A 301 -18.39 -9.92 -11.37
CA ARG A 301 -19.00 -9.63 -12.67
C ARG A 301 -19.80 -10.83 -13.13
N GLY A 302 -21.10 -10.65 -13.29
CA GLY A 302 -22.00 -11.70 -13.74
C GLY A 302 -21.87 -12.05 -15.22
N MET A 303 -22.36 -13.22 -15.60
CA MET A 303 -22.46 -13.63 -17.01
C MET A 303 -23.26 -12.64 -17.87
N ASP A 304 -24.22 -11.94 -17.26
CA ASP A 304 -25.02 -10.84 -17.81
C ASP A 304 -24.27 -9.49 -17.93
N GLU A 305 -22.96 -9.48 -17.66
CA GLU A 305 -22.10 -8.28 -17.67
C GLU A 305 -22.38 -7.28 -16.55
N ILE A 306 -23.23 -7.64 -15.58
CA ILE A 306 -23.58 -6.77 -14.46
C ILE A 306 -22.63 -7.02 -13.29
N HIS A 307 -22.04 -5.94 -12.77
CA HIS A 307 -21.24 -6.02 -11.54
C HIS A 307 -22.16 -6.06 -10.33
N ARG A 308 -21.97 -7.07 -9.47
CA ARG A 308 -22.78 -7.27 -8.26
C ARG A 308 -21.88 -7.17 -7.03
N PHE A 309 -22.28 -6.30 -6.11
CA PHE A 309 -21.57 -6.04 -4.86
C PHE A 309 -22.28 -6.72 -3.70
N TYR A 310 -21.56 -7.61 -3.01
CA TYR A 310 -22.10 -8.39 -1.90
C TYR A 310 -21.34 -8.12 -0.62
N ASN A 311 -22.05 -7.97 0.49
CA ASN A 311 -21.47 -8.13 1.82
C ASN A 311 -21.49 -9.62 2.17
N LEU A 312 -20.32 -10.23 2.32
CA LEU A 312 -20.20 -11.64 2.67
C LEU A 312 -20.34 -11.83 4.18
N ARG A 313 -19.67 -10.98 4.95
CA ARG A 313 -19.64 -11.04 6.42
C ARG A 313 -19.44 -9.66 7.01
N THR A 314 -19.99 -9.48 8.21
CA THR A 314 -19.67 -8.37 9.11
C THR A 314 -19.25 -8.97 10.44
N VAL A 315 -18.06 -8.62 10.91
CA VAL A 315 -17.48 -9.19 12.13
C VAL A 315 -16.77 -8.14 12.96
N LYS A 316 -16.84 -8.30 14.28
CA LYS A 316 -16.10 -7.48 15.22
C LYS A 316 -14.62 -7.88 15.24
N ILE A 317 -13.74 -6.89 15.23
CA ILE A 317 -12.29 -7.05 15.37
C ILE A 317 -11.95 -7.14 16.86
N PRO A 318 -11.44 -8.27 17.35
CA PRO A 318 -11.19 -8.48 18.76
C PRO A 318 -9.88 -7.84 19.20
N MET A 319 -9.80 -6.51 19.32
CA MET A 319 -8.56 -5.82 19.76
C MET A 319 -8.22 -6.02 21.25
N GLN A 320 -9.16 -6.56 22.03
CA GLN A 320 -9.03 -6.83 23.45
C GLN A 320 -9.53 -8.25 23.75
N PRO A 321 -9.09 -8.87 24.87
CA PRO A 321 -9.59 -10.16 25.29
C PRO A 321 -11.12 -10.21 25.29
N THR A 322 -11.67 -11.20 24.59
CA THR A 322 -13.12 -11.39 24.37
C THR A 322 -13.43 -12.88 24.33
N ASP A 323 -14.71 -13.23 24.23
CA ASP A 323 -15.17 -14.61 24.10
C ASP A 323 -14.63 -15.31 22.84
N GLY A 324 -14.50 -16.64 22.93
CA GLY A 324 -13.97 -17.46 21.85
C GLY A 324 -14.80 -17.45 20.57
N ASN A 325 -16.11 -17.19 20.64
CA ASN A 325 -16.96 -17.14 19.46
C ASN A 325 -16.73 -15.86 18.64
N THR A 326 -16.51 -14.72 19.28
CA THR A 326 -16.08 -13.48 18.60
C THR A 326 -14.74 -13.69 17.89
N VAL A 327 -13.76 -14.31 18.55
CA VAL A 327 -12.46 -14.64 17.95
C VAL A 327 -12.63 -15.60 16.78
N PHE A 328 -13.42 -16.66 16.94
CA PHE A 328 -13.69 -17.64 15.88
C PHE A 328 -14.27 -16.98 14.62
N LYS A 329 -15.32 -16.17 14.75
CA LYS A 329 -15.94 -15.48 13.60
C LYS A 329 -14.97 -14.57 12.86
N PHE A 330 -14.09 -13.88 13.61
CA PHE A 330 -13.06 -13.04 13.02
C PHE A 330 -12.03 -13.87 12.24
N ILE A 331 -11.51 -14.95 12.82
CA ILE A 331 -10.56 -15.85 12.15
C ILE A 331 -11.20 -16.50 10.92
N GLU A 332 -12.42 -16.99 11.04
CA GLU A 332 -13.15 -17.61 9.93
C GLU A 332 -13.34 -16.62 8.77
N THR A 333 -13.53 -15.34 9.06
CA THR A 333 -13.59 -14.28 8.04
C THR A 333 -12.24 -14.07 7.36
N LEU A 334 -11.13 -14.08 8.09
CA LEU A 334 -9.77 -14.01 7.51
C LEU A 334 -9.43 -15.24 6.66
N LEU A 335 -9.83 -16.43 7.09
CA LEU A 335 -9.68 -17.66 6.30
C LEU A 335 -10.57 -17.64 5.05
N THR A 336 -11.75 -17.02 5.13
CA THR A 336 -12.61 -16.81 3.96
C THR A 336 -11.91 -15.93 2.91
N ILE A 337 -11.26 -14.83 3.34
CA ILE A 337 -10.45 -13.97 2.46
C ILE A 337 -9.34 -14.79 1.79
N ARG A 338 -8.61 -15.60 2.56
CA ARG A 338 -7.55 -16.48 2.05
C ARG A 338 -8.07 -17.45 0.98
N ASN A 339 -9.20 -18.12 1.25
CA ASN A 339 -9.79 -19.09 0.33
C ASN A 339 -10.24 -18.43 -0.98
N ILE A 340 -10.87 -17.25 -0.91
CA ILE A 340 -11.27 -16.49 -2.10
C ILE A 340 -10.04 -16.07 -2.90
N LEU A 341 -8.99 -15.55 -2.25
CA LEU A 341 -7.78 -15.17 -2.95
C LEU A 341 -7.10 -16.35 -3.62
N HIS A 342 -7.04 -17.51 -2.96
CA HIS A 342 -6.47 -18.72 -3.55
C HIS A 342 -7.19 -19.09 -4.85
N ILE A 343 -8.52 -19.04 -4.86
CA ILE A 343 -9.34 -19.28 -6.05
C ILE A 343 -9.09 -18.20 -7.10
N ASN A 344 -9.16 -16.92 -6.74
CA ASN A 344 -8.93 -15.81 -7.67
C ASN A 344 -7.55 -15.87 -8.35
N ILE A 345 -6.49 -16.19 -7.60
CA ILE A 345 -5.13 -16.31 -8.13
C ILE A 345 -5.06 -17.47 -9.13
N SER A 346 -5.67 -18.61 -8.80
CA SER A 346 -5.82 -19.73 -9.74
C SER A 346 -6.57 -19.29 -11.00
N LEU A 347 -7.74 -18.64 -10.86
CA LEU A 347 -8.52 -18.16 -12.01
C LEU A 347 -7.73 -17.21 -12.91
N LEU A 348 -6.99 -16.25 -12.34
CA LEU A 348 -6.15 -15.34 -13.13
C LEU A 348 -5.04 -16.06 -13.88
N TYR A 349 -4.46 -17.10 -13.26
CA TYR A 349 -3.39 -17.89 -13.86
C TYR A 349 -3.87 -18.66 -15.08
N TYR A 350 -5.08 -19.24 -15.00
CA TYR A 350 -5.68 -20.02 -16.09
C TYR A 350 -6.49 -19.20 -17.11
N ALA A 351 -6.66 -17.90 -16.87
CA ALA A 351 -7.42 -17.04 -17.78
C ALA A 351 -6.57 -16.61 -19.00
N LEU A 352 -7.18 -16.57 -20.18
CA LEU A 352 -6.51 -16.25 -21.45
C LEU A 352 -6.05 -14.78 -21.47
N PRO A 353 -4.77 -14.47 -21.75
CA PRO A 353 -4.33 -13.11 -21.96
C PRO A 353 -5.13 -12.46 -23.09
N THR A 354 -5.59 -11.21 -22.88
CA THR A 354 -6.25 -10.48 -23.96
C THR A 354 -5.19 -10.06 -24.96
N SER A 355 -5.11 -10.76 -26.11
CA SER A 355 -4.27 -10.34 -27.22
C SER A 355 -4.74 -8.97 -27.73
N SER A 356 -3.83 -7.99 -27.75
CA SER A 356 -3.98 -6.84 -28.63
C SER A 356 -3.98 -7.36 -30.07
N SER A 357 -5.08 -7.16 -30.80
CA SER A 357 -5.26 -7.47 -32.23
C SER A 357 -4.00 -7.14 -33.05
N SER A 358 -3.49 -7.96 -33.96
CA SER A 358 -4.21 -8.59 -35.08
C SER A 358 -3.51 -9.83 -35.66
N ASN A 359 -4.34 -10.63 -36.37
CA ASN A 359 -4.05 -11.54 -37.47
C ASN A 359 -4.05 -13.06 -37.24
N THR A 360 -4.88 -13.66 -38.11
CA THR A 360 -4.98 -15.04 -38.58
C THR A 360 -5.62 -16.07 -37.65
N GLU A 361 -6.93 -16.20 -37.85
CA GLU A 361 -7.63 -17.47 -37.88
C GLU A 361 -6.82 -18.54 -38.62
N ASN A 362 -6.68 -19.70 -37.98
CA ASN A 362 -6.77 -21.07 -38.53
C ASN A 362 -5.76 -21.99 -37.84
N SER A 363 -6.26 -22.93 -37.05
CA SER A 363 -6.01 -24.36 -37.27
C SER A 363 -6.64 -25.16 -36.13
N SER A 364 -7.73 -25.83 -36.47
CA SER A 364 -8.30 -26.94 -35.71
C SER A 364 -7.43 -28.18 -35.82
N THR A 365 -6.92 -28.69 -34.70
CA THR A 365 -6.57 -30.11 -34.60
C THR A 365 -6.83 -30.64 -33.19
N LEU A 366 -7.79 -31.56 -33.08
CA LEU A 366 -8.06 -32.36 -31.90
C LEU A 366 -6.86 -33.30 -31.59
N PRO A 367 -6.67 -33.73 -30.33
CA PRO A 367 -5.51 -34.50 -29.92
C PRO A 367 -5.64 -35.97 -30.32
N MET A 368 -4.58 -36.48 -30.96
CA MET A 368 -4.42 -37.88 -31.31
C MET A 368 -4.05 -38.69 -30.07
N VAL A 369 -4.94 -39.60 -29.69
CA VAL A 369 -4.78 -40.60 -28.63
C VAL A 369 -3.55 -41.48 -28.92
N ILE A 370 -2.54 -41.44 -28.04
CA ILE A 370 -1.44 -42.40 -28.06
C ILE A 370 -1.76 -43.53 -27.07
N MET A 371 -2.13 -44.67 -27.63
CA MET A 371 -2.24 -45.96 -26.97
C MET A 371 -0.83 -46.58 -26.89
N THR A 372 -0.19 -46.56 -25.71
CA THR A 372 1.10 -47.23 -25.47
C THR A 372 0.99 -48.28 -24.38
N GLY A 373 0.71 -49.52 -24.80
CA GLY A 373 1.04 -50.70 -24.00
C GLY A 373 2.56 -50.87 -23.95
N ILE A 374 3.13 -50.84 -22.74
CA ILE A 374 4.56 -50.93 -22.46
C ILE A 374 5.03 -52.38 -22.60
N LEU A 375 5.88 -52.69 -23.59
CA LEU A 375 6.75 -53.87 -23.60
C LEU A 375 8.15 -53.44 -23.12
N THR A 376 8.40 -53.56 -21.82
CA THR A 376 9.74 -53.36 -21.24
C THR A 376 10.63 -54.57 -21.53
N PRO A 377 11.82 -54.40 -22.14
CA PRO A 377 12.80 -55.48 -22.31
C PRO A 377 13.25 -56.07 -20.97
N SER A 378 13.25 -57.41 -20.85
CA SER A 378 13.55 -58.17 -19.62
C SER A 378 14.84 -59.00 -19.78
N PHE A 379 15.96 -58.36 -20.12
CA PHE A 379 17.23 -59.09 -20.28
C PHE A 379 17.77 -59.62 -18.95
N HIS A 380 18.40 -60.79 -18.98
CA HIS A 380 19.08 -61.35 -17.81
C HIS A 380 20.19 -60.42 -17.29
N ILE A 381 20.35 -60.33 -15.96
CA ILE A 381 21.36 -59.46 -15.31
C ILE A 381 22.81 -59.74 -15.75
N TYR A 382 23.07 -60.97 -16.20
CA TYR A 382 24.35 -61.40 -16.80
C TYR A 382 24.83 -60.46 -17.93
N TYR A 383 23.90 -59.88 -18.71
CA TYR A 383 24.22 -58.97 -19.83
C TYR A 383 24.34 -57.49 -19.43
N SER A 384 24.32 -57.17 -18.14
CA SER A 384 24.36 -55.78 -17.63
C SER A 384 25.53 -54.97 -18.21
N LYS A 385 26.70 -55.60 -18.40
CA LYS A 385 27.89 -54.95 -18.97
C LYS A 385 27.68 -54.48 -20.42
N GLN A 386 27.06 -55.29 -21.27
CA GLN A 386 26.72 -54.94 -22.65
C GLN A 386 25.56 -53.93 -22.70
N LEU A 387 24.54 -54.14 -21.86
CA LEU A 387 23.37 -53.27 -21.82
C LEU A 387 23.73 -51.86 -21.36
N ASN A 388 24.66 -51.68 -20.41
CA ASN A 388 25.07 -50.36 -19.96
C ASN A 388 25.81 -49.54 -21.04
N GLN A 389 26.31 -50.18 -22.10
CA GLN A 389 26.97 -49.53 -23.22
C GLN A 389 25.99 -49.06 -24.33
N LEU A 390 24.71 -49.43 -24.24
CA LEU A 390 23.71 -49.15 -25.27
C LEU A 390 22.65 -48.14 -24.80
N PRO A 391 22.22 -47.21 -25.67
CA PRO A 391 21.06 -46.35 -25.39
C PRO A 391 19.75 -47.16 -25.40
N ARG A 392 18.74 -46.66 -24.67
CA ARG A 392 17.46 -47.35 -24.43
C ARG A 392 16.74 -47.76 -25.70
N SER A 393 16.79 -46.94 -26.75
CA SER A 393 16.20 -47.24 -28.06
C SER A 393 16.78 -48.50 -28.71
N ILE A 394 18.10 -48.68 -28.63
CA ILE A 394 18.79 -49.85 -29.18
C ILE A 394 18.49 -51.10 -28.34
N LYS A 395 18.36 -50.97 -27.02
CA LYS A 395 17.94 -52.09 -26.16
C LYS A 395 16.54 -52.60 -26.54
N ILE A 396 15.61 -51.68 -26.79
CA ILE A 396 14.24 -52.00 -27.19
C ILE A 396 14.20 -52.65 -28.59
N ASP A 397 14.94 -52.10 -29.56
CA ASP A 397 15.03 -52.69 -30.90
C ASP A 397 15.69 -54.08 -30.89
N THR A 398 16.74 -54.26 -30.09
CA THR A 398 17.40 -55.57 -29.90
C THR A 398 16.44 -56.59 -29.30
N TRP A 399 15.69 -56.20 -28.26
CA TRP A 399 14.68 -57.06 -27.63
C TRP A 399 13.56 -57.45 -28.61
N ARG A 400 13.08 -56.49 -29.39
CA ARG A 400 12.09 -56.73 -30.45
C ARG A 400 12.65 -57.74 -31.47
N ARG A 401 13.91 -57.59 -31.90
CA ARG A 401 14.53 -58.52 -32.86
C ARG A 401 14.68 -59.94 -32.34
N LEU A 402 14.89 -60.13 -31.03
CA LEU A 402 14.97 -61.46 -30.43
C LEU A 402 13.59 -62.13 -30.34
N THR A 403 12.53 -61.33 -30.13
CA THR A 403 11.17 -61.82 -29.88
C THR A 403 10.27 -61.85 -31.12
N THR A 404 10.67 -61.20 -32.24
CA THR A 404 9.80 -61.05 -33.42
C THR A 404 10.44 -61.43 -34.76
N ARG A 405 11.62 -62.07 -34.80
CA ARG A 405 12.28 -62.49 -36.05
C ARG A 405 11.79 -63.86 -36.55
N LYS A 406 12.28 -64.27 -37.73
CA LYS A 406 11.90 -65.49 -38.47
C LYS A 406 12.01 -66.79 -37.65
N HIS A 407 12.87 -66.81 -36.62
CA HIS A 407 12.89 -67.80 -35.53
C HIS A 407 12.96 -67.04 -34.20
N PRO A 408 11.82 -66.69 -33.59
CA PRO A 408 11.80 -65.87 -32.38
C PRO A 408 12.10 -66.74 -31.15
N LEU A 409 12.93 -66.21 -30.24
CA LEU A 409 13.07 -66.81 -28.92
C LEU A 409 11.81 -66.55 -28.12
N SER A 410 11.38 -67.53 -27.31
CA SER A 410 10.34 -67.27 -26.31
C SER A 410 10.82 -66.19 -25.33
N ILE A 411 9.89 -65.49 -24.69
CA ILE A 411 10.22 -64.41 -23.74
C ILE A 411 11.12 -64.95 -22.62
N GLU A 412 10.91 -66.19 -22.17
CA GLU A 412 11.72 -66.85 -21.15
C GLU A 412 13.14 -67.16 -21.64
N GLN A 413 13.28 -67.65 -22.88
CA GLN A 413 14.60 -67.89 -23.48
C GLN A 413 15.36 -66.59 -23.73
N ALA A 414 14.68 -65.54 -24.21
CA ALA A 414 15.27 -64.21 -24.42
C ALA A 414 15.63 -63.50 -23.11
N SER A 415 14.96 -63.86 -22.01
CA SER A 415 15.23 -63.36 -20.65
C SER A 415 16.29 -64.19 -19.90
N SER A 416 16.74 -65.31 -20.47
CA SER A 416 17.75 -66.23 -19.90
C SER A 416 19.14 -66.04 -20.53
N ILE A 417 20.15 -66.73 -20.02
CA ILE A 417 21.50 -66.73 -20.62
C ILE A 417 21.46 -67.62 -21.86
N HIS A 418 21.38 -67.00 -23.04
CA HIS A 418 21.23 -67.67 -24.33
C HIS A 418 22.29 -67.18 -25.33
N PRO A 419 22.99 -68.07 -26.07
CA PRO A 419 24.07 -67.70 -26.98
C PRO A 419 23.67 -66.68 -28.06
N GLU A 420 22.47 -66.83 -28.62
CA GLU A 420 21.95 -65.89 -29.62
C GLU A 420 21.66 -64.48 -29.06
N VAL A 421 21.29 -64.38 -27.78
CA VAL A 421 21.07 -63.08 -27.11
C VAL A 421 22.41 -62.36 -26.92
N GLU A 422 23.44 -63.12 -26.53
CA GLU A 422 24.79 -62.60 -26.34
C GLU A 422 25.42 -62.10 -27.65
N ASP A 423 25.33 -62.88 -28.73
CA ASP A 423 25.87 -62.51 -30.04
C ASP A 423 25.20 -61.23 -30.58
N LEU A 424 23.88 -61.14 -30.47
CA LEU A 424 23.12 -59.98 -30.97
C LEU A 424 23.40 -58.70 -30.16
N LEU A 425 23.58 -58.82 -28.83
CA LEU A 425 23.97 -57.70 -27.97
C LEU A 425 25.40 -57.23 -28.25
N ASN A 426 26.36 -58.16 -28.38
CA ASN A 426 27.74 -57.81 -28.69
C ASN A 426 27.85 -57.13 -30.07
N LYS A 427 27.10 -57.61 -31.05
CA LYS A 427 26.99 -56.99 -32.38
C LYS A 427 26.38 -55.58 -32.33
N ALA A 428 25.35 -55.38 -31.51
CA ALA A 428 24.74 -54.07 -31.32
C ALA A 428 25.72 -53.08 -30.67
N VAL A 429 26.45 -53.50 -29.63
CA VAL A 429 27.50 -52.69 -28.98
C VAL A 429 28.59 -52.31 -29.98
N GLY A 430 29.12 -53.27 -30.73
CA GLY A 430 30.17 -53.03 -31.72
C GLY A 430 29.75 -52.03 -32.82
N ASN A 431 28.50 -52.14 -33.30
CA ASN A 431 27.97 -51.22 -34.31
C ASN A 431 27.78 -49.80 -33.75
N TYR A 432 27.27 -49.68 -32.52
CA TYR A 432 27.06 -48.40 -31.87
C TYR A 432 28.39 -47.65 -31.64
N ILE A 433 29.44 -48.35 -31.19
CA ILE A 433 30.77 -47.76 -31.00
C ILE A 433 31.36 -47.29 -32.34
N LYS A 434 31.28 -48.11 -33.40
CA LYS A 434 31.75 -47.73 -34.74
C LYS A 434 31.02 -46.51 -35.29
N GLN A 435 29.71 -46.39 -35.03
CA GLN A 435 28.92 -45.24 -35.43
C GLN A 435 29.33 -43.97 -34.67
N LYS A 436 29.60 -44.09 -33.37
CA LYS A 436 30.06 -42.98 -32.53
C LYS A 436 31.44 -42.45 -32.96
N GLU A 437 32.37 -43.34 -33.32
CA GLU A 437 33.69 -42.95 -33.81
C GLU A 437 33.64 -42.31 -35.20
N ARG A 438 32.74 -42.77 -36.09
CA ARG A 438 32.49 -42.12 -37.39
C ARG A 438 31.86 -40.73 -37.28
N GLN A 439 31.16 -40.43 -36.20
CA GLN A 439 30.60 -39.09 -35.93
C GLN A 439 31.64 -38.10 -35.39
N LYS A 440 32.74 -38.59 -34.80
CA LYS A 440 33.84 -37.73 -34.30
C LYS A 440 34.82 -37.30 -35.38
N MET A 441 34.94 -38.05 -36.49
CA MET A 441 35.84 -37.73 -37.60
C MET A 441 35.07 -37.24 -38.83
N LYS A 442 34.55 -36.00 -38.79
CA LYS A 442 34.17 -35.26 -40.00
C LYS A 442 35.03 -33.99 -40.11
N PRO A 443 35.61 -33.68 -41.30
CA PRO A 443 36.23 -32.38 -41.54
C PRO A 443 35.16 -31.29 -41.58
N VAL A 444 35.51 -30.06 -41.17
CA VAL A 444 34.65 -28.87 -41.25
C VAL A 444 34.25 -28.65 -42.71
N THR A 445 32.96 -28.79 -43.02
CA THR A 445 32.37 -28.57 -44.35
C THR A 445 32.02 -27.08 -44.54
N SER A 446 31.91 -26.63 -45.80
CA SER A 446 31.56 -25.24 -46.19
C SER A 446 30.26 -24.72 -45.56
N ASP A 447 29.37 -25.62 -45.14
CA ASP A 447 28.13 -25.27 -44.44
C ASP A 447 28.39 -24.63 -43.07
N CYS A 448 29.49 -24.99 -42.39
CA CYS A 448 29.87 -24.38 -41.11
C CYS A 448 30.36 -22.93 -41.28
N GLU A 449 31.14 -22.66 -42.34
CA GLU A 449 31.53 -21.27 -42.67
C GLU A 449 30.33 -20.42 -43.07
N THR A 450 29.37 -21.01 -43.78
CA THR A 450 28.14 -20.30 -44.19
C THR A 450 27.26 -19.99 -42.98
N SER A 451 27.10 -20.96 -42.06
CA SER A 451 26.36 -20.76 -40.80
C SER A 451 27.02 -19.73 -39.88
N LEU A 452 28.36 -19.75 -39.75
CA LEU A 452 29.09 -18.75 -38.97
C LEU A 452 29.04 -17.36 -39.59
N ARG A 453 29.00 -17.24 -40.92
CA ARG A 453 28.75 -15.95 -41.60
C ARG A 453 27.34 -15.45 -41.32
N GLN A 454 26.35 -16.33 -41.39
CA GLN A 454 24.95 -15.98 -41.14
C GLN A 454 24.74 -15.54 -39.68
N GLU A 455 25.30 -16.26 -38.70
CA GLU A 455 25.27 -15.86 -37.29
C GLU A 455 25.98 -14.51 -37.05
N ASN A 456 27.11 -14.25 -37.73
CA ASN A 456 27.79 -12.96 -37.63
C ASN A 456 27.00 -11.81 -38.25
N GLU A 457 26.26 -12.06 -39.34
CA GLU A 457 25.35 -11.08 -39.95
C GLU A 457 24.16 -10.79 -39.02
N GLU A 458 23.56 -11.81 -38.41
CA GLU A 458 22.49 -11.65 -37.41
C GLU A 458 22.96 -10.90 -36.17
N LEU A 459 24.19 -11.16 -35.71
CA LEU A 459 24.83 -10.41 -34.62
C LEU A 459 25.09 -8.95 -35.01
N CYS A 460 25.48 -8.69 -36.25
CA CYS A 460 25.69 -7.33 -36.76
C CYS A 460 24.38 -6.53 -36.79
N ILE A 461 23.29 -7.14 -37.26
CA ILE A 461 21.95 -6.52 -37.25
C ILE A 461 21.49 -6.28 -35.81
N SER A 462 21.67 -7.27 -34.92
CA SER A 462 21.30 -7.15 -33.51
C SER A 462 22.07 -6.02 -32.80
N LYS A 463 23.36 -5.86 -33.13
CA LYS A 463 24.18 -4.75 -32.63
C LYS A 463 23.64 -3.39 -33.07
N GLN A 464 23.31 -3.22 -34.35
CA GLN A 464 22.75 -1.96 -34.87
C GLN A 464 21.40 -1.61 -34.22
N VAL A 465 20.55 -2.62 -33.99
CA VAL A 465 19.27 -2.43 -33.28
C VAL A 465 19.51 -1.99 -31.83
N LEU A 466 20.50 -2.56 -31.15
CA LEU A 466 20.88 -2.17 -29.79
C LEU A 466 21.45 -0.74 -29.74
N GLU A 467 22.32 -0.37 -30.68
CA GLU A 467 22.87 0.99 -30.79
C GLU A 467 21.76 2.02 -30.97
N LYS A 468 20.78 1.74 -31.85
CA LYS A 468 19.61 2.61 -32.03
C LYS A 468 18.76 2.74 -30.76
N LYS A 469 18.55 1.63 -30.03
CA LYS A 469 17.84 1.67 -28.74
C LYS A 469 18.57 2.49 -27.68
N ILE A 470 19.92 2.44 -27.67
CA ILE A 470 20.72 3.27 -26.76
C ILE A 470 20.54 4.75 -27.09
N GLU A 471 20.54 5.11 -28.38
CA GLU A 471 20.32 6.49 -28.82
C GLU A 471 18.91 7.00 -28.45
N GLU A 472 17.87 6.19 -28.67
CA GLU A 472 16.50 6.50 -28.22
C GLU A 472 16.39 6.68 -26.69
N LEU A 473 17.16 5.91 -25.91
CA LEU A 473 17.20 6.04 -24.45
C LEU A 473 17.92 7.32 -23.99
N LEU A 474 18.96 7.75 -24.70
CA LEU A 474 19.66 9.01 -24.43
C LEU A 474 18.76 10.22 -24.71
N ASP A 475 18.03 10.21 -25.83
CA ASP A 475 17.04 11.25 -26.15
C ASP A 475 15.92 11.32 -25.10
N LEU A 476 15.42 10.17 -24.65
CA LEU A 476 14.45 10.10 -23.56
C LEU A 476 15.01 10.68 -22.26
N GLN A 477 16.26 10.36 -21.91
CA GLN A 477 16.91 10.89 -20.72
C GLN A 477 17.01 12.42 -20.77
N GLU A 478 17.36 12.99 -21.93
CA GLU A 478 17.42 14.44 -22.11
C GLU A 478 16.03 15.10 -22.01
N GLN A 479 15.00 14.46 -22.57
CA GLN A 479 13.61 14.91 -22.39
C GLN A 479 13.17 14.87 -20.92
N TYR A 480 13.48 13.81 -20.17
CA TYR A 480 13.18 13.73 -18.75
C TYR A 480 13.88 14.83 -17.96
N LYS A 481 15.15 15.12 -18.27
CA LYS A 481 15.93 16.18 -17.62
C LYS A 481 15.36 17.56 -17.91
N SER A 482 14.95 17.83 -19.16
CA SER A 482 14.26 19.07 -19.53
C SER A 482 12.92 19.23 -18.79
N ARG A 483 12.15 18.14 -18.67
CA ARG A 483 10.87 18.14 -17.96
C ARG A 483 11.04 18.34 -16.44
N GLU A 484 12.09 17.78 -15.85
CA GLU A 484 12.45 17.98 -14.44
C GLU A 484 12.73 19.46 -14.17
N VAL A 485 13.55 20.11 -15.00
CA VAL A 485 13.84 21.55 -14.88
C VAL A 485 12.59 22.41 -15.03
N ALA A 486 11.71 22.07 -15.99
CA ALA A 486 10.44 22.78 -16.17
C ALA A 486 9.51 22.63 -14.95
N MET A 487 9.48 21.44 -14.33
CA MET A 487 8.71 21.17 -13.13
C MET A 487 9.23 21.96 -11.93
N THR A 488 10.55 22.02 -11.75
CA THR A 488 11.19 22.79 -10.67
C THR A 488 10.86 24.29 -10.78
N ARG A 489 10.93 24.87 -12.00
CA ARG A 489 10.56 26.28 -12.22
C ARG A 489 9.09 26.54 -11.91
N SER A 490 8.19 25.66 -12.36
CA SER A 490 6.76 25.77 -12.05
C SER A 490 6.47 25.67 -10.55
N LEU A 491 7.22 24.82 -9.83
CA LEU A 491 7.12 24.69 -8.38
C LEU A 491 7.57 25.97 -7.68
N GLU A 492 8.67 26.60 -8.10
CA GLU A 492 9.14 27.90 -7.58
C GLU A 492 8.09 28.99 -7.77
N GLU A 493 7.54 29.15 -8.99
CA GLU A 493 6.47 30.12 -9.27
C GLU A 493 5.23 29.88 -8.40
N SER A 494 4.87 28.61 -8.17
CA SER A 494 3.75 28.28 -7.28
C SER A 494 4.06 28.61 -5.82
N GLY A 495 5.32 28.45 -5.40
CA GLY A 495 5.80 28.81 -4.06
C GLY A 495 5.71 30.31 -3.80
N GLU A 496 6.09 31.14 -4.78
CA GLU A 496 5.94 32.60 -4.69
C GLU A 496 4.47 33.02 -4.55
N LYS A 497 3.58 32.44 -5.36
CA LYS A 497 2.13 32.71 -5.26
C LYS A 497 1.56 32.32 -3.89
N VAL A 498 2.00 31.18 -3.33
CA VAL A 498 1.60 30.76 -1.98
C VAL A 498 2.12 31.73 -0.92
N SER A 499 3.33 32.28 -1.08
CA SER A 499 3.86 33.31 -0.19
C SER A 499 3.00 34.57 -0.22
N GLN A 500 2.68 35.07 -1.42
CA GLN A 500 1.82 36.26 -1.59
C GLN A 500 0.42 36.07 -0.98
N LEU A 501 -0.15 34.87 -1.13
CA LEU A 501 -1.43 34.51 -0.51
C LEU A 501 -1.31 34.44 1.01
N SER A 502 -0.22 33.88 1.54
CA SER A 502 0.03 33.84 2.99
C SER A 502 0.14 35.24 3.58
N ASP A 503 0.83 36.16 2.90
CA ASP A 503 0.96 37.56 3.34
C ASP A 503 -0.42 38.27 3.35
N SER A 504 -1.23 38.03 2.31
CA SER A 504 -2.59 38.55 2.23
C SER A 504 -3.48 38.01 3.35
N VAL A 505 -3.38 36.70 3.67
CA VAL A 505 -4.13 36.09 4.78
C VAL A 505 -3.68 36.66 6.13
N ALA A 506 -2.37 36.88 6.33
CA ALA A 506 -1.85 37.50 7.54
C ALA A 506 -2.38 38.94 7.71
N PHE A 507 -2.43 39.71 6.62
CA PHE A 507 -3.03 41.03 6.59
C PHE A 507 -4.53 41.01 6.93
N PHE A 508 -5.31 40.10 6.34
CA PHE A 508 -6.73 39.99 6.72
C PHE A 508 -6.91 39.59 8.19
N LYS A 509 -6.07 38.70 8.70
CA LYS A 509 -6.09 38.27 10.11
C LYS A 509 -5.78 39.43 11.07
N SER A 510 -4.95 40.41 10.67
CA SER A 510 -4.68 41.59 11.50
C SER A 510 -5.86 42.55 11.57
N ILE A 511 -6.70 42.62 10.53
CA ILE A 511 -7.86 43.52 10.47
C ILE A 511 -9.09 42.93 11.20
N ILE A 512 -9.26 41.61 11.21
CA ILE A 512 -10.42 40.94 11.82
C ILE A 512 -10.72 41.39 13.27
N PRO A 513 -9.75 41.52 14.19
CA PRO A 513 -10.01 41.97 15.56
C PRO A 513 -10.60 43.38 15.65
N ASP A 514 -10.09 44.32 14.85
CA ASP A 514 -10.58 45.69 14.82
C ASP A 514 -12.00 45.77 14.28
N THR A 515 -12.28 45.01 13.20
CA THR A 515 -13.64 44.89 12.66
C THR A 515 -14.60 44.27 13.68
N LYS A 516 -14.19 43.20 14.39
CA LYS A 516 -15.00 42.61 15.47
C LYS A 516 -15.29 43.62 16.58
N LYS A 517 -14.30 44.42 16.97
CA LYS A 517 -14.48 45.47 17.98
C LYS A 517 -15.45 46.55 17.53
N ALA A 518 -15.40 46.94 16.26
CA ALA A 518 -16.34 47.89 15.67
C ALA A 518 -17.77 47.34 15.65
N ILE A 519 -17.96 46.07 15.29
CA ILE A 519 -19.27 45.39 15.31
C ILE A 519 -19.86 45.36 16.73
N VAL A 520 -19.09 44.93 17.73
CA VAL A 520 -19.55 44.91 19.13
C VAL A 520 -19.92 46.31 19.64
N SER A 521 -19.21 47.35 19.18
CA SER A 521 -19.56 48.74 19.50
C SER A 521 -20.87 49.19 18.84
N ALA A 522 -21.12 48.74 17.61
CA ALA A 522 -22.36 49.03 16.89
C ALA A 522 -23.55 48.32 17.53
N GLU A 523 -23.40 47.04 17.90
CA GLU A 523 -24.42 46.25 18.63
C GLU A 523 -24.86 46.96 19.93
N LYS A 524 -23.92 47.42 20.76
CA LYS A 524 -24.24 48.19 21.97
C LYS A 524 -25.03 49.47 21.68
N SER A 525 -24.73 50.13 20.56
CA SER A 525 -25.41 51.35 20.17
C SER A 525 -26.84 51.05 19.70
N ILE A 526 -27.05 49.93 19.02
CA ILE A 526 -28.36 49.42 18.60
C ILE A 526 -29.20 49.05 19.83
N ASP A 527 -28.66 48.27 20.78
CA ASP A 527 -29.38 47.91 22.02
C ASP A 527 -29.86 49.16 22.77
N MET A 528 -29.03 50.21 22.83
CA MET A 528 -29.40 51.47 23.49
C MET A 528 -30.52 52.20 22.73
N LEU A 529 -30.55 52.11 21.40
CA LEU A 529 -31.62 52.67 20.57
C LEU A 529 -32.92 51.88 20.72
N GLU A 530 -32.87 50.55 20.72
CA GLU A 530 -34.03 49.69 20.94
C GLU A 530 -34.70 49.97 22.28
N ASN A 531 -33.91 50.11 23.36
CA ASN A 531 -34.42 50.49 24.67
C ASN A 531 -35.13 51.86 24.66
N LYS A 532 -34.62 52.84 23.89
CA LYS A 532 -35.29 54.14 23.73
C LYS A 532 -36.60 54.00 22.94
N CYS A 533 -36.64 53.15 21.92
CA CYS A 533 -37.87 52.86 21.17
C CYS A 533 -38.95 52.25 22.08
N TRP A 534 -38.60 51.24 22.90
CA TRP A 534 -39.51 50.66 23.89
C TRP A 534 -40.09 51.71 24.84
N HIS A 535 -39.25 52.60 25.36
CA HIS A 535 -39.72 53.67 26.24
C HIS A 535 -40.71 54.61 25.53
N LEU A 536 -40.45 54.95 24.26
CA LEU A 536 -41.37 55.78 23.47
C LEU A 536 -42.70 55.05 23.21
N GLU A 537 -42.69 53.75 22.93
CA GLU A 537 -43.89 52.93 22.77
C GLU A 537 -44.76 52.90 24.04
N ASP A 538 -44.15 52.81 25.22
CA ASP A 538 -44.85 52.90 26.51
C ASP A 538 -45.50 54.28 26.70
N ILE A 539 -44.80 55.35 26.35
CA ILE A 539 -45.32 56.72 26.41
C ILE A 539 -46.51 56.88 25.45
N ILE A 540 -46.39 56.38 24.22
CA ILE A 540 -47.46 56.40 23.22
C ILE A 540 -48.67 55.63 23.75
N SER A 541 -48.47 54.40 24.24
CA SER A 541 -49.53 53.57 24.82
C SER A 541 -50.22 54.23 26.03
N ALA A 542 -49.47 54.95 26.87
CA ALA A 542 -50.03 55.71 27.97
C ALA A 542 -50.85 56.93 27.50
N LYS A 543 -50.40 57.62 26.44
CA LYS A 543 -51.14 58.73 25.82
C LYS A 543 -52.41 58.24 25.13
N ASP A 544 -52.35 57.13 24.41
CA ASP A 544 -53.52 56.53 23.75
C ASP A 544 -54.60 56.16 24.76
N ARG A 545 -54.23 55.55 25.90
CA ARG A 545 -55.16 55.29 27.00
C ARG A 545 -55.81 56.57 27.54
N LYS A 546 -55.04 57.65 27.68
CA LYS A 546 -55.59 58.95 28.12
C LYS A 546 -56.54 59.55 27.08
N ILE A 547 -56.21 59.45 25.79
CA ILE A 547 -57.08 59.90 24.70
C ILE A 547 -58.39 59.12 24.72
N ILE A 548 -58.34 57.78 24.81
CA ILE A 548 -59.54 56.94 24.91
C ILE A 548 -60.39 57.34 26.12
N ALA A 549 -59.78 57.56 27.30
CA ALA A 549 -60.49 58.00 28.49
C ALA A 549 -61.15 59.38 28.29
N LEU A 550 -60.46 60.32 27.64
CA LEU A 550 -60.99 61.65 27.34
C LEU A 550 -62.17 61.55 26.35
N VAL A 551 -62.02 60.75 25.29
CA VAL A 551 -63.08 60.48 24.29
C VAL A 551 -64.31 59.88 24.97
N ASN A 552 -64.13 58.85 25.82
CA ASN A 552 -65.23 58.26 26.58
C ASN A 552 -65.93 59.29 27.49
N LYS A 553 -65.16 60.19 28.11
CA LYS A 553 -65.71 61.27 28.94
C LYS A 553 -66.51 62.26 28.09
N ILE A 554 -66.00 62.70 26.94
CA ILE A 554 -66.74 63.54 25.98
C ILE A 554 -68.02 62.84 25.51
N SER A 555 -67.96 61.55 25.17
CA SER A 555 -69.14 60.75 24.79
C SER A 555 -70.17 60.61 25.92
N SER A 556 -69.75 60.66 27.18
CA SER A 556 -70.68 60.65 28.32
C SER A 556 -71.43 61.98 28.47
N TYR A 557 -70.79 63.10 28.13
CA TYR A 557 -71.46 64.40 28.07
C TYR A 557 -72.43 64.48 26.89
N THR A 558 -72.09 63.91 25.72
CA THR A 558 -73.02 63.86 24.58
C THR A 558 -74.20 62.89 24.76
N ARG A 559 -74.11 61.91 25.67
CA ARG A 559 -75.27 61.07 26.06
C ARG A 559 -76.26 61.77 27.01
N TYR A 560 -75.89 62.90 27.58
CA TYR A 560 -76.75 63.77 28.41
C TYR A 560 -76.82 65.20 27.87
N SER A 561 -76.48 65.40 26.60
CA SER A 561 -76.72 66.66 25.91
C SER A 561 -78.07 66.57 25.21
N ASP A 562 -79.05 67.17 25.86
CA ASP A 562 -80.28 67.64 25.23
C ASP A 562 -79.91 68.41 23.95
N ILE A 563 -80.57 68.10 22.85
CA ILE A 563 -80.27 68.55 21.48
C ILE A 563 -80.74 70.00 21.29
N ASN A 564 -80.43 70.92 22.21
CA ASN A 564 -81.02 72.26 22.18
C ASN A 564 -80.10 73.39 22.63
N ILE A 565 -78.81 73.36 22.28
CA ILE A 565 -77.99 74.56 22.38
C ILE A 565 -77.25 74.79 21.06
N GLU A 566 -77.74 75.79 20.33
CA GLU A 566 -77.08 76.42 19.18
C GLU A 566 -75.65 76.85 19.53
N PRO A 567 -74.67 76.64 18.63
CA PRO A 567 -73.30 77.05 18.86
C PRO A 567 -73.15 78.57 18.71
N GLU A 568 -72.82 79.24 19.81
CA GLU A 568 -72.34 80.62 19.77
C GLU A 568 -70.97 80.68 19.07
N ILE A 569 -70.97 81.42 17.97
CA ILE A 569 -69.83 81.75 17.13
C ILE A 569 -68.84 82.56 17.97
N TYR A 570 -67.60 82.09 18.12
CA TYR A 570 -66.48 82.95 18.45
C TYR A 570 -65.33 82.82 17.44
N SER A 571 -64.98 83.99 16.92
CA SER A 571 -64.03 84.28 15.86
C SER A 571 -62.55 84.19 16.31
N SER A 572 -61.77 83.53 15.45
CA SER A 572 -60.42 83.86 14.92
C SER A 572 -59.28 84.43 15.79
N ILE A 573 -58.06 84.13 15.29
CA ILE A 573 -56.75 84.80 15.49
C ILE A 573 -55.90 84.26 16.65
N LYS A 574 -54.91 83.40 16.32
CA LYS A 574 -53.52 83.89 16.17
C LYS A 574 -52.59 82.85 15.53
N GLU A 575 -51.90 83.34 14.51
CA GLU A 575 -50.82 82.69 13.78
C GLU A 575 -49.61 82.37 14.64
N ARG A 576 -48.86 81.36 14.16
CA ARG A 576 -47.48 81.02 14.51
C ARG A 576 -46.58 82.24 14.64
N LYS A 577 -45.63 82.17 15.58
CA LYS A 577 -44.26 82.63 15.31
C LYS A 577 -43.26 81.52 15.69
N LEU A 578 -42.25 81.46 14.82
CA LEU A 578 -41.15 80.51 14.63
C LEU A 578 -40.46 80.01 15.90
#